data_AF-A0A6A6M535-F1
#
_entry.id   AF-A0A6A6M535-F1
#
_cell.length_a   1.000
_cell.length_b   1.000
_cell.length_c   1.000
_cell.angle_alpha   90.00
_cell.angle_beta   90.00
_cell.angle_gamma   90.00
#
_symmetry.space_group_name_H-M   'P 1'
#
loop_
_entity.id
_entity.type
_entity.pdbx_description
1 polymer ?
#
loop_
_entity_poly.entity_id
_entity_poly.type
_entity_poly.pdbx_seq_one_letter_code
_entity_poly.pdbx_strand_id
1 'polypeptide(L)'
;MLWEEEIVLRDVTNAGLVVSDRIGREVAAQLDLEEALEASRYASHPYSTHPREWPPLIELVDTWELPPVLIERYNAAGGEGTALCGIFPEIRRAWASVDNFLFLWRFDKWDGQCLEYSVEEQAICAVGLAKSKAGVFVEAIQYLLVLATPVELILVGLCCSGGGDGTDPYAEVSLQPLPEYTVPSDGVTMTCIACTDKGRIFLAGRDGHIYELHYTTGSGWHKRCRKVCLTAGLGSVISRWVVPNVFKFGATDPIVEMVFDSERQILYARTEEMKLQVFLLGPNGDGPLKKVTEERNLFSHKDVHYGGRQSAGPRVPNRSVKPSIVCISPLSTLESKWLHLVAVLSDGRRMYISTSPSSGSNGTVGGLGRFNINRQRPNCLKVVTTRPSPPIGVSGGLTFGAISLASRTPNEDLALKVETAYSSAGTLVLSDSSPPTMSSLVIVNRDSSLQSGALGTSVRSSRALREIVSSLPVEGRMLFVADVLPLPDTAATVHSLYSEIDFFGFESSREPCEKASGKLWAKGDLSTQHILPRRKIVVFSTMGMMEVVFNRPVDILRRLFEANSPRSILEDFFNRYGAGEAAAMCLLLAARIVHSETLISNAVAEKAAETRGSKSCWNAST
;
A
#
# COMPACT_ATOMS: atom_id res chain seq x y z
N MET A 1 -46.70 28.26 -12.71
CA MET A 1 -46.44 26.93 -13.30
C MET A 1 -45.41 27.00 -14.42
N LEU A 2 -45.72 27.26 -15.70
CA LEU A 2 -44.71 27.22 -16.79
C LEU A 2 -43.48 28.14 -16.60
N TRP A 3 -43.66 29.33 -16.01
CA TRP A 3 -42.57 30.29 -15.77
C TRP A 3 -41.71 29.91 -14.55
N GLU A 4 -42.30 29.25 -13.55
CA GLU A 4 -41.57 28.74 -12.38
C GLU A 4 -40.74 27.50 -12.77
N GLU A 5 -41.27 26.64 -13.64
CA GLU A 5 -40.52 25.50 -14.19
C GLU A 5 -39.33 25.94 -15.04
N GLU A 6 -39.45 27.02 -15.82
CA GLU A 6 -38.35 27.58 -16.62
C GLU A 6 -37.25 28.22 -15.76
N ILE A 7 -37.62 28.91 -14.68
CA ILE A 7 -36.66 29.47 -13.70
C ILE A 7 -35.93 28.34 -12.97
N VAL A 8 -36.66 27.32 -12.50
CA VAL A 8 -36.09 26.14 -11.84
C VAL A 8 -35.14 25.39 -12.78
N LEU A 9 -35.50 25.23 -14.06
CA LEU A 9 -34.64 24.57 -15.04
C LEU A 9 -33.36 25.36 -15.32
N ARG A 10 -33.43 26.69 -15.38
CA ARG A 10 -32.25 27.56 -15.54
C ARG A 10 -31.31 27.47 -14.34
N ASP A 11 -31.86 27.50 -13.12
CA ASP A 11 -31.06 27.42 -11.90
C ASP A 11 -30.41 26.04 -11.74
N VAL A 12 -31.14 24.96 -12.05
CA VAL A 12 -30.60 23.60 -12.08
C VAL A 12 -29.49 23.47 -13.14
N THR A 13 -29.68 24.05 -14.33
CA THR A 13 -28.65 24.04 -15.39
C THR A 13 -27.41 24.80 -14.96
N ASN A 14 -27.57 25.98 -14.37
CA ASN A 14 -26.45 26.77 -13.84
C ASN A 14 -25.70 26.02 -12.73
N ALA A 15 -26.43 25.41 -11.78
CA ALA A 15 -25.84 24.59 -10.73
C ALA A 15 -25.06 23.40 -11.32
N GLY A 16 -25.64 22.72 -12.32
CA GLY A 16 -24.98 21.63 -13.04
C GLY A 16 -23.68 22.05 -13.72
N LEU A 17 -23.65 23.24 -14.34
CA LEU A 17 -22.42 23.81 -14.93
C LEU A 17 -21.35 24.09 -13.88
N VAL A 18 -21.73 24.70 -12.75
CA VAL A 18 -20.79 25.01 -11.66
C VAL A 18 -20.21 23.73 -11.05
N VAL A 19 -21.05 22.72 -10.80
CA VAL A 19 -20.61 21.43 -10.28
C VAL A 19 -19.68 20.74 -11.27
N SER A 20 -20.05 20.71 -12.55
CA SER A 20 -19.23 20.08 -13.60
C SER A 20 -17.87 20.78 -13.78
N ASP A 21 -17.85 22.11 -13.78
CA ASP A 21 -16.61 22.89 -13.83
C ASP A 21 -15.74 22.63 -12.59
N ARG A 22 -16.35 22.57 -11.39
CA ARG A 22 -15.60 22.28 -10.15
C ARG A 22 -14.99 20.88 -10.17
N ILE A 23 -15.76 19.86 -10.55
CA ILE A 23 -15.25 18.48 -10.72
C ILE A 23 -14.14 18.45 -11.76
N GLY A 24 -14.33 19.11 -12.90
CA GLY A 24 -13.31 19.21 -13.96
C GLY A 24 -12.01 19.84 -13.46
N ARG A 25 -12.10 20.93 -12.68
CA ARG A 25 -10.93 21.58 -12.07
C ARG A 25 -10.27 20.71 -11.00
N GLU A 26 -11.03 19.99 -10.19
CA GLU A 26 -10.49 19.08 -9.16
C GLU A 26 -9.73 17.90 -9.80
N VAL A 27 -10.33 17.26 -10.79
CA VAL A 27 -9.68 16.19 -11.58
C VAL A 27 -8.42 16.71 -12.28
N ALA A 28 -8.44 17.93 -12.82
CA ALA A 28 -7.28 18.55 -13.46
C ALA A 28 -6.21 19.03 -12.45
N ALA A 29 -6.60 19.34 -11.21
CA ALA A 29 -5.69 19.76 -10.14
C ALA A 29 -4.97 18.57 -9.48
N GLN A 30 -5.51 17.35 -9.63
CA GLN A 30 -4.86 16.14 -9.15
C GLN A 30 -3.55 15.90 -9.92
N LEU A 31 -2.43 16.15 -9.23
CA LEU A 31 -1.08 15.96 -9.77
C LEU A 31 -0.68 14.49 -9.73
N ASP A 32 -0.19 13.99 -10.86
CA ASP A 32 0.49 12.68 -10.95
C ASP A 32 1.71 12.67 -10.02
N LEU A 33 1.94 11.53 -9.37
CA LEU A 33 3.05 11.37 -8.44
C LEU A 33 4.42 11.62 -9.10
N GLU A 34 4.61 11.26 -10.38
CA GLU A 34 5.86 11.54 -11.09
C GLU A 34 6.11 13.05 -11.21
N GLU A 35 5.07 13.81 -11.58
CA GLU A 35 5.15 15.27 -11.69
C GLU A 35 5.40 15.92 -10.33
N ALA A 36 4.73 15.42 -9.28
CA ALA A 36 4.92 15.92 -7.92
C ALA A 36 6.35 15.65 -7.40
N LEU A 37 6.92 14.49 -7.75
CA LEU A 37 8.29 14.13 -7.42
C LEU A 37 9.33 14.95 -8.21
N GLU A 38 9.06 15.25 -9.48
CA GLU A 38 9.91 16.14 -10.28
C GLU A 38 9.88 17.57 -9.71
N ALA A 39 8.70 18.06 -9.34
CA ALA A 39 8.55 19.34 -8.66
C ALA A 39 9.28 19.39 -7.31
N SER A 40 9.33 18.27 -6.56
CA SER A 40 10.10 18.16 -5.31
C SER A 40 11.59 18.38 -5.49
N ARG A 41 12.16 18.19 -6.68
CA ARG A 41 13.60 18.47 -6.93
C ARG A 41 13.95 19.96 -6.78
N TYR A 42 12.97 20.83 -6.90
CA TYR A 42 13.11 22.27 -6.77
C TYR A 42 12.62 22.81 -5.42
N ALA A 43 12.07 21.95 -4.57
CA ALA A 43 11.67 22.32 -3.21
C ALA A 43 12.88 22.33 -2.27
N SER A 44 12.92 23.28 -1.34
CA SER A 44 14.01 23.38 -0.36
C SER A 44 14.01 22.20 0.63
N HIS A 45 12.82 21.72 1.03
CA HIS A 45 12.67 20.60 1.95
C HIS A 45 11.51 19.67 1.55
N PRO A 46 11.71 18.34 1.57
CA PRO A 46 10.69 17.35 1.19
C PRO A 46 9.67 17.05 2.30
N TYR A 47 9.93 17.51 3.52
CA TYR A 47 9.11 17.26 4.71
C TYR A 47 8.47 18.54 5.22
N SER A 48 7.33 18.37 5.88
CA SER A 48 6.53 19.42 6.51
C SER A 48 6.22 19.01 7.96
N THR A 49 5.99 20.01 8.81
CA THR A 49 5.61 19.79 10.21
C THR A 49 4.12 19.96 10.38
N HIS A 50 3.49 18.94 10.98
CA HIS A 50 2.15 19.06 11.53
C HIS A 50 2.16 20.04 12.71
N PRO A 51 1.20 20.98 12.82
CA PRO A 51 1.10 21.86 13.97
C PRO A 51 0.95 21.07 15.28
N ARG A 52 1.62 21.52 16.35
CA ARG A 52 1.62 20.82 17.64
C ARG A 52 0.29 20.98 18.38
N GLU A 53 -0.36 22.12 18.17
CA GLU A 53 -1.61 22.50 18.82
C GLU A 53 -2.82 21.80 18.16
N TRP A 54 -2.62 21.14 17.02
CA TRP A 54 -3.66 20.41 16.32
C TRP A 54 -3.75 18.97 16.83
N PRO A 55 -4.96 18.37 16.79
CA PRO A 55 -5.14 16.93 16.97
C PRO A 55 -4.17 16.13 16.09
N PRO A 56 -3.60 15.01 16.58
CA PRO A 56 -2.61 14.25 15.81
C PRO A 56 -3.20 13.69 14.52
N LEU A 57 -2.39 13.57 13.46
CA LEU A 57 -2.81 12.93 12.21
C LEU A 57 -3.03 11.43 12.35
N ILE A 58 -2.38 10.81 13.34
CA ILE A 58 -2.33 9.37 13.51
C ILE A 58 -2.58 9.06 14.97
N GLU A 59 -3.37 8.03 15.21
CA GLU A 59 -3.72 7.57 16.54
C GLU A 59 -3.52 6.06 16.66
N LEU A 60 -2.90 5.66 17.76
CA LEU A 60 -3.00 4.29 18.24
C LEU A 60 -4.36 4.17 18.95
N VAL A 61 -5.28 3.44 18.33
CA VAL A 61 -6.64 3.27 18.87
C VAL A 61 -6.71 2.08 19.80
N ASP A 62 -6.06 0.98 19.43
CA ASP A 62 -6.11 -0.24 20.22
C ASP A 62 -4.85 -1.11 20.09
N THR A 63 -4.66 -1.98 21.07
CA THR A 63 -3.55 -2.94 21.15
C THR A 63 -4.04 -4.25 21.76
N TRP A 64 -3.73 -5.37 21.13
CA TRP A 64 -4.13 -6.70 21.59
C TRP A 64 -2.94 -7.65 21.63
N GLU A 65 -2.91 -8.50 22.64
CA GLU A 65 -1.93 -9.58 22.75
C GLU A 65 -2.20 -10.69 21.71
N LEU A 66 -1.18 -11.50 21.45
CA LEU A 66 -1.33 -12.67 20.58
C LEU A 66 -2.23 -13.74 21.25
N PRO A 67 -2.93 -14.57 20.46
CA PRO A 67 -3.74 -15.66 21.02
C PRO A 67 -2.93 -16.52 22.01
N PRO A 68 -3.44 -16.79 23.23
CA PRO A 68 -2.71 -17.57 24.23
C PRO A 68 -2.26 -18.94 23.71
N VAL A 69 -3.12 -19.61 22.93
CA VAL A 69 -2.81 -20.90 22.31
C VAL A 69 -1.60 -20.83 21.37
N LEU A 70 -1.45 -19.73 20.62
CA LEU A 70 -0.28 -19.51 19.77
C LEU A 70 0.98 -19.35 20.63
N ILE A 71 0.90 -18.58 21.71
CA ILE A 71 2.03 -18.34 22.63
C ILE A 71 2.47 -19.66 23.30
N GLU A 72 1.52 -20.44 23.81
CA GLU A 72 1.78 -21.75 24.42
C GLU A 72 2.49 -22.69 23.45
N ARG A 73 2.03 -22.74 22.19
CA ARG A 73 2.60 -23.60 21.15
C ARG A 73 4.00 -23.14 20.72
N TYR A 74 4.19 -21.83 20.57
CA TYR A 74 5.51 -21.26 20.28
C TYR A 74 6.53 -21.58 21.38
N ASN A 75 6.13 -21.43 22.64
CA ASN A 75 6.98 -21.77 23.79
C ASN A 75 7.26 -23.28 23.88
N ALA A 76 6.26 -24.11 23.60
CA ALA A 76 6.42 -25.57 23.58
C ALA A 76 7.37 -26.05 22.47
N ALA A 77 7.44 -25.34 21.34
CA ALA A 77 8.40 -25.55 20.26
C ALA A 77 9.82 -25.05 20.59
N GLY A 78 10.08 -24.64 21.83
CA GLY A 78 11.39 -24.20 22.31
C GLY A 78 11.68 -22.72 22.10
N GLY A 79 10.73 -21.91 21.63
CA GLY A 79 10.86 -20.45 21.52
C GLY A 79 11.93 -19.93 20.54
N GLU A 80 12.60 -20.84 19.82
CA GLU A 80 13.68 -20.58 18.86
C GLU A 80 13.33 -21.07 17.44
N GLY A 81 12.15 -21.68 17.24
CA GLY A 81 11.68 -22.16 15.95
C GLY A 81 11.32 -21.05 14.97
N THR A 82 11.44 -21.32 13.66
CA THR A 82 11.00 -20.39 12.61
C THR A 82 9.48 -20.28 12.60
N ALA A 83 8.94 -19.28 13.29
CA ALA A 83 7.54 -18.90 13.16
C ALA A 83 7.36 -17.94 11.99
N LEU A 84 6.32 -18.18 11.19
CA LEU A 84 5.90 -17.26 10.13
C LEU A 84 4.62 -16.58 10.55
N CYS A 85 4.38 -15.37 10.05
CA CYS A 85 3.13 -14.67 10.29
C CYS A 85 2.78 -13.74 9.13
N GLY A 86 1.53 -13.31 9.10
CA GLY A 86 1.06 -12.33 8.15
C GLY A 86 -0.38 -11.93 8.41
N ILE A 87 -0.91 -11.09 7.52
CA ILE A 87 -2.29 -10.61 7.59
C ILE A 87 -2.95 -10.84 6.23
N PHE A 88 -4.15 -11.40 6.26
CA PHE A 88 -5.06 -11.50 5.12
C PHE A 88 -6.19 -10.47 5.28
N PRO A 89 -6.02 -9.25 4.76
CA PRO A 89 -7.01 -8.19 4.91
C PRO A 89 -8.34 -8.53 4.22
N GLU A 90 -8.32 -9.35 3.15
CA GLU A 90 -9.51 -9.76 2.39
C GLU A 90 -10.51 -10.60 3.21
N ILE A 91 -10.04 -11.29 4.25
CA ILE A 91 -10.87 -12.12 5.14
C ILE A 91 -10.81 -11.66 6.59
N ARG A 92 -10.22 -10.48 6.85
CA ARG A 92 -10.05 -9.89 8.19
C ARG A 92 -9.34 -10.83 9.18
N ARG A 93 -8.40 -11.65 8.71
CA ARG A 93 -7.66 -12.60 9.56
C ARG A 93 -6.17 -12.30 9.59
N ALA A 94 -5.60 -12.30 10.79
CA ALA A 94 -4.17 -12.49 10.98
C ALA A 94 -3.89 -13.99 11.08
N TRP A 95 -2.66 -14.38 10.73
CA TRP A 95 -2.24 -15.76 10.80
C TRP A 95 -0.82 -15.87 11.31
N ALA A 96 -0.52 -16.99 11.95
CA ALA A 96 0.83 -17.40 12.32
C ALA A 96 0.99 -18.91 12.15
N SER A 97 2.18 -19.37 11.81
CA SER A 97 2.52 -20.79 11.79
C SER A 97 3.67 -21.09 12.73
N VAL A 98 3.53 -22.17 13.50
CA VAL A 98 4.57 -22.73 14.37
C VAL A 98 4.69 -24.21 14.01
N ASP A 99 5.86 -24.61 13.51
CA ASP A 99 6.11 -25.93 12.94
C ASP A 99 5.04 -26.31 11.91
N ASN A 100 4.24 -27.35 12.18
CA ASN A 100 3.18 -27.86 11.31
C ASN A 100 1.79 -27.30 11.63
N PHE A 101 1.66 -26.39 12.61
CA PHE A 101 0.40 -25.77 12.99
C PHE A 101 0.27 -24.38 12.38
N LEU A 102 -0.93 -24.06 11.92
CA LEU A 102 -1.38 -22.76 11.46
C LEU A 102 -2.50 -22.26 12.37
N PHE A 103 -2.40 -21.00 12.77
CA PHE A 103 -3.37 -20.29 13.59
C PHE A 103 -3.96 -19.14 12.77
N LEU A 104 -5.28 -18.96 12.82
CA LEU A 104 -5.97 -17.82 12.23
C LEU A 104 -6.91 -17.18 13.24
N TRP A 105 -6.88 -15.85 13.36
CA TRP A 105 -7.76 -15.10 14.25
C TRP A 105 -8.12 -13.75 13.66
N ARG A 106 -9.19 -13.12 14.16
CA ARG A 106 -9.59 -11.78 13.73
C ARG A 106 -8.61 -10.72 14.23
N PHE A 107 -8.18 -9.83 13.34
CA PHE A 107 -7.30 -8.72 13.72
C PHE A 107 -8.05 -7.43 14.04
N ASP A 108 -9.28 -7.30 13.57
CA ASP A 108 -10.07 -6.06 13.65
C ASP A 108 -10.99 -6.03 14.88
N LYS A 109 -11.33 -7.20 15.40
CA LYS A 109 -12.11 -7.39 16.63
C LYS A 109 -11.64 -8.66 17.30
N TRP A 110 -11.14 -8.56 18.52
CA TRP A 110 -10.83 -9.75 19.31
C TRP A 110 -12.12 -10.39 19.81
N ASP A 111 -12.45 -11.58 19.30
CA ASP A 111 -13.62 -12.38 19.66
C ASP A 111 -13.26 -13.59 20.57
N GLY A 112 -11.99 -13.71 20.96
CA GLY A 112 -11.47 -14.84 21.73
C GLY A 112 -11.34 -16.13 20.92
N GLN A 113 -11.60 -16.11 19.61
CA GLN A 113 -11.50 -17.28 18.75
C GLN A 113 -10.15 -17.31 18.02
N CYS A 114 -9.51 -18.47 18.05
CA CYS A 114 -8.31 -18.76 17.27
C CYS A 114 -8.50 -20.12 16.59
N LEU A 115 -8.59 -20.12 15.27
CA LEU A 115 -8.76 -21.32 14.47
C LEU A 115 -7.42 -22.01 14.28
N GLU A 116 -7.36 -23.30 14.63
CA GLU A 116 -6.17 -24.13 14.46
C GLU A 116 -6.33 -25.06 13.24
N TYR A 117 -5.27 -25.18 12.45
CA TYR A 117 -5.15 -26.15 11.37
C TYR A 117 -3.77 -26.78 11.38
N SER A 118 -3.70 -28.11 11.39
CA SER A 118 -2.43 -28.85 11.39
C SER A 118 -2.18 -29.53 10.06
N VAL A 119 -0.95 -29.45 9.58
CA VAL A 119 -0.43 -30.23 8.46
C VAL A 119 0.28 -31.49 8.97
N GLU A 120 0.29 -32.56 8.19
CA GLU A 120 0.95 -33.81 8.56
C GLU A 120 2.48 -33.66 8.55
N GLU A 121 3.11 -33.94 9.70
CA GLU A 121 4.55 -34.24 9.90
C GLU A 121 5.60 -33.19 9.49
N GLN A 122 5.27 -32.17 8.72
CA GLN A 122 6.23 -31.23 8.13
C GLN A 122 5.93 -29.78 8.54
N ALA A 123 7.00 -29.02 8.78
CA ALA A 123 6.89 -27.60 9.07
C ALA A 123 6.35 -26.81 7.86
N ILE A 124 5.51 -25.83 8.13
CA ILE A 124 4.97 -24.88 7.16
C ILE A 124 6.06 -23.85 6.85
N CYS A 125 6.43 -23.72 5.58
CA CYS A 125 7.50 -22.83 5.11
C CYS A 125 6.99 -21.62 4.31
N ALA A 126 5.77 -21.68 3.78
CA ALA A 126 5.10 -20.52 3.21
C ALA A 126 3.57 -20.67 3.28
N VAL A 127 2.88 -19.55 3.45
CA VAL A 127 1.42 -19.47 3.51
C VAL A 127 0.95 -18.36 2.56
N GLY A 128 -0.13 -18.61 1.82
CA GLY A 128 -0.74 -17.61 0.95
C GLY A 128 -2.26 -17.76 0.88
N LEU A 129 -2.95 -16.67 0.55
CA LEU A 129 -4.38 -16.66 0.33
C LEU A 129 -4.68 -16.37 -1.13
N ALA A 130 -5.48 -17.22 -1.76
CA ALA A 130 -5.92 -17.06 -3.15
C ALA A 130 -7.44 -16.99 -3.21
N LYS A 131 -8.00 -16.23 -4.17
CA LYS A 131 -9.41 -16.38 -4.52
C LYS A 131 -9.64 -17.71 -5.22
N SER A 132 -10.77 -18.36 -4.96
CA SER A 132 -11.13 -19.56 -5.70
C SER A 132 -11.48 -19.21 -7.15
N LYS A 133 -11.03 -20.03 -8.10
CA LYS A 133 -11.45 -19.90 -9.50
C LYS A 133 -12.93 -20.26 -9.62
N ALA A 134 -13.68 -19.40 -10.31
CA ALA A 134 -15.09 -19.66 -10.63
C ALA A 134 -15.26 -21.01 -11.34
N GLY A 135 -16.23 -21.80 -10.89
CA GLY A 135 -16.57 -23.10 -11.45
C GLY A 135 -15.62 -24.25 -11.08
N VAL A 136 -14.60 -24.04 -10.25
CA VAL A 136 -13.72 -25.13 -9.77
C VAL A 136 -14.22 -25.76 -8.47
N PHE A 137 -14.76 -24.95 -7.57
CA PHE A 137 -15.29 -25.38 -6.29
C PHE A 137 -16.75 -24.96 -6.14
N VAL A 138 -17.43 -25.49 -5.14
CA VAL A 138 -18.74 -24.99 -4.70
C VAL A 138 -18.62 -23.54 -4.26
N GLU A 139 -19.68 -22.73 -4.44
CA GLU A 139 -19.68 -21.30 -4.14
C GLU A 139 -19.35 -20.96 -2.67
N ALA A 140 -19.59 -21.91 -1.76
CA ALA A 140 -19.22 -21.79 -0.36
C ALA A 140 -17.71 -21.66 -0.12
N ILE A 141 -16.85 -22.14 -1.03
CA ILE A 141 -15.39 -21.97 -0.94
C ILE A 141 -15.01 -20.70 -1.72
N GLN A 142 -14.95 -19.56 -1.05
CA GLN A 142 -14.61 -18.28 -1.68
C GLN A 142 -13.10 -18.07 -1.83
N TYR A 143 -12.32 -18.62 -0.89
CA TYR A 143 -10.88 -18.51 -0.87
C TYR A 143 -10.20 -19.88 -0.74
N LEU A 144 -8.93 -19.93 -1.09
CA LEU A 144 -8.04 -21.06 -0.93
C LEU A 144 -6.85 -20.60 -0.11
N LEU A 145 -6.62 -21.30 0.99
CA LEU A 145 -5.40 -21.20 1.77
C LEU A 145 -4.37 -22.13 1.14
N VAL A 146 -3.23 -21.58 0.75
CA VAL A 146 -2.11 -22.29 0.11
C VAL A 146 -1.04 -22.51 1.16
N LEU A 147 -0.78 -23.76 1.51
CA LEU A 147 0.25 -24.15 2.47
C LEU A 147 1.38 -24.85 1.74
N ALA A 148 2.60 -24.40 1.94
CA ALA A 148 3.79 -25.06 1.43
C ALA A 148 4.58 -25.67 2.59
N THR A 149 4.91 -26.95 2.46
CA THR A 149 5.90 -27.64 3.29
C THR A 149 7.13 -27.96 2.44
N PRO A 150 8.24 -28.41 3.04
CA PRO A 150 9.38 -28.92 2.29
C PRO A 150 9.05 -30.10 1.36
N VAL A 151 7.94 -30.81 1.58
CA VAL A 151 7.58 -32.04 0.84
C VAL A 151 6.40 -31.83 -0.12
N GLU A 152 5.44 -30.99 0.23
CA GLU A 152 4.18 -30.85 -0.51
C GLU A 152 3.60 -29.44 -0.45
N LEU A 153 2.69 -29.18 -1.39
CA LEU A 153 1.88 -27.99 -1.52
C LEU A 153 0.43 -28.41 -1.35
N ILE A 154 -0.24 -27.84 -0.37
CA ILE A 154 -1.59 -28.22 0.05
C ILE A 154 -2.52 -27.04 -0.18
N LEU A 155 -3.64 -27.29 -0.85
CA LEU A 155 -4.75 -26.34 -0.91
C LEU A 155 -5.79 -26.70 0.13
N VAL A 156 -6.23 -25.72 0.90
CA VAL A 156 -7.31 -25.84 1.88
C VAL A 156 -8.40 -24.85 1.48
N GLY A 157 -9.64 -25.32 1.36
CA GLY A 157 -10.79 -24.46 1.09
C GLY A 157 -11.07 -23.58 2.30
N LEU A 158 -11.41 -22.32 2.05
CA LEU A 158 -11.76 -21.36 3.09
C LEU A 158 -13.15 -20.79 2.79
N CYS A 159 -14.06 -21.00 3.74
CA CYS A 159 -15.44 -20.61 3.66
C CYS A 159 -15.70 -19.49 4.67
N CYS A 160 -16.11 -18.32 4.19
CA CYS A 160 -16.53 -17.19 4.99
C CYS A 160 -18.04 -17.23 5.21
N SER A 161 -18.49 -17.01 6.45
CA SER A 161 -19.89 -16.89 6.81
C SER A 161 -20.16 -15.58 7.57
N GLY A 162 -21.34 -15.01 7.28
CA GLY A 162 -21.80 -13.81 7.95
C GLY A 162 -22.21 -14.08 9.40
N GLY A 163 -22.02 -13.08 10.26
CA GLY A 163 -22.49 -13.15 11.65
C GLY A 163 -24.01 -13.13 11.71
N GLY A 164 -24.61 -13.45 12.87
CA GLY A 164 -26.07 -13.52 13.03
C GLY A 164 -26.85 -12.26 12.64
N ASP A 165 -26.19 -11.10 12.59
CA ASP A 165 -26.74 -9.80 12.17
C ASP A 165 -26.59 -9.50 10.66
N GLY A 166 -25.87 -10.35 9.91
CA GLY A 166 -25.70 -10.26 8.46
C GLY A 166 -24.83 -9.10 7.95
N THR A 167 -24.35 -8.21 8.82
CA THR A 167 -23.60 -6.99 8.48
C THR A 167 -22.12 -7.22 8.14
N ASP A 168 -21.50 -8.27 8.70
CA ASP A 168 -20.12 -8.65 8.44
C ASP A 168 -20.07 -10.03 7.78
N PRO A 169 -19.81 -10.14 6.46
CA PRO A 169 -19.76 -11.42 5.75
C PRO A 169 -18.51 -12.24 6.07
N TYR A 170 -17.55 -11.66 6.81
CA TYR A 170 -16.30 -12.30 7.22
C TYR A 170 -16.28 -12.57 8.73
N ALA A 171 -17.46 -12.61 9.36
CA ALA A 171 -17.60 -12.82 10.78
C ALA A 171 -16.94 -14.13 11.23
N GLU A 172 -17.31 -15.21 10.57
CA GLU A 172 -16.80 -16.55 10.82
C GLU A 172 -16.05 -17.06 9.60
N VAL A 173 -15.00 -17.85 9.86
CA VAL A 173 -14.21 -18.51 8.82
C VAL A 173 -14.07 -19.97 9.21
N SER A 174 -14.32 -20.87 8.25
CA SER A 174 -14.10 -22.30 8.40
C SER A 174 -13.16 -22.82 7.32
N LEU A 175 -12.39 -23.85 7.67
CA LEU A 175 -11.42 -24.48 6.77
C LEU A 175 -11.93 -25.86 6.34
N GLN A 176 -11.88 -26.12 5.04
CA GLN A 176 -12.27 -27.37 4.42
C GLN A 176 -11.05 -28.05 3.79
N PRO A 177 -10.60 -29.20 4.30
CA PRO A 177 -9.51 -29.96 3.68
C PRO A 177 -9.84 -30.37 2.23
N LEU A 178 -8.86 -30.22 1.33
CA LEU A 178 -8.98 -30.61 -0.08
C LEU A 178 -7.86 -31.59 -0.47
N PRO A 179 -7.89 -32.86 0.02
CA PRO A 179 -6.78 -33.80 -0.14
C PRO A 179 -6.43 -34.11 -1.61
N GLU A 180 -7.40 -34.02 -2.53
CA GLU A 180 -7.17 -34.20 -3.96
C GLU A 180 -6.42 -33.05 -4.64
N TYR A 181 -6.16 -31.96 -3.90
CA TYR A 181 -5.49 -30.76 -4.37
C TYR A 181 -4.08 -30.58 -3.76
N THR A 182 -3.52 -31.64 -3.20
CA THR A 182 -2.14 -31.70 -2.72
C THR A 182 -1.18 -32.16 -3.82
N VAL A 183 -0.03 -31.50 -3.96
CA VAL A 183 1.01 -31.83 -4.94
C VAL A 183 2.40 -31.80 -4.33
N PRO A 184 3.37 -32.59 -4.81
CA PRO A 184 4.72 -32.57 -4.27
C PRO A 184 5.45 -31.22 -4.50
N SER A 185 6.26 -30.83 -3.53
CA SER A 185 7.20 -29.70 -3.61
C SER A 185 8.39 -30.01 -4.53
N ASP A 186 8.58 -31.28 -4.92
CA ASP A 186 9.72 -31.82 -5.67
C ASP A 186 11.08 -31.47 -5.04
N GLY A 187 11.12 -31.41 -3.70
CA GLY A 187 12.33 -31.10 -2.93
C GLY A 187 12.72 -29.61 -2.95
N VAL A 188 11.84 -28.74 -3.48
CA VAL A 188 12.05 -27.28 -3.46
C VAL A 188 11.26 -26.69 -2.32
N THR A 189 11.94 -26.08 -1.35
CA THR A 189 11.29 -25.28 -0.30
C THR A 189 10.77 -23.99 -0.91
N MET A 190 9.47 -23.73 -0.77
CA MET A 190 8.87 -22.47 -1.21
C MET A 190 9.22 -21.34 -0.24
N THR A 191 9.43 -20.13 -0.77
CA THR A 191 9.81 -18.94 0.01
C THR A 191 8.69 -17.91 0.10
N CYS A 192 7.91 -17.73 -0.96
CA CYS A 192 6.79 -16.81 -1.00
C CYS A 192 5.74 -17.23 -2.02
N ILE A 193 4.51 -16.74 -1.81
CA ILE A 193 3.32 -17.07 -2.60
C ILE A 193 2.65 -15.77 -3.01
N ALA A 194 2.32 -15.62 -4.28
CA ALA A 194 1.59 -14.48 -4.81
C ALA A 194 0.38 -14.93 -5.62
N CYS A 195 -0.74 -14.24 -5.46
CA CYS A 195 -2.02 -14.64 -6.03
C CYS A 195 -2.60 -13.52 -6.90
N THR A 196 -3.35 -13.91 -7.93
CA THR A 196 -4.13 -12.99 -8.76
C THR A 196 -5.56 -12.90 -8.25
N ASP A 197 -6.26 -11.83 -8.62
CA ASP A 197 -7.70 -11.65 -8.42
C ASP A 197 -8.54 -12.75 -9.10
N LYS A 198 -8.03 -13.34 -10.18
CA LYS A 198 -8.61 -14.49 -10.90
C LYS A 198 -8.28 -15.86 -10.30
N GLY A 199 -7.63 -15.90 -9.14
CA GLY A 199 -7.32 -17.14 -8.43
C GLY A 199 -6.16 -17.95 -9.01
N ARG A 200 -5.32 -17.38 -9.90
CA ARG A 200 -4.01 -17.99 -10.24
C ARG A 200 -3.05 -17.84 -9.06
N ILE A 201 -2.25 -18.88 -8.83
CA ILE A 201 -1.34 -19.00 -7.69
C ILE A 201 0.09 -19.16 -8.24
N PHE A 202 0.95 -18.22 -7.88
CA PHE A 202 2.38 -18.25 -8.18
C PHE A 202 3.17 -18.54 -6.91
N LEU A 203 4.18 -19.38 -7.03
CA LEU A 203 5.05 -19.80 -5.93
C LEU A 203 6.48 -19.51 -6.32
N ALA A 204 7.30 -19.08 -5.37
CA ALA A 204 8.73 -18.98 -5.57
C ALA A 204 9.47 -19.99 -4.70
N GLY A 205 10.53 -20.59 -5.24
CA GLY A 205 11.36 -21.54 -4.53
C GLY A 205 12.69 -20.95 -4.08
N ARG A 206 13.32 -21.61 -3.09
CA ARG A 206 14.72 -21.35 -2.71
C ARG A 206 15.73 -21.61 -3.84
N ASP A 207 15.28 -22.28 -4.89
CA ASP A 207 16.02 -22.51 -6.13
C ASP A 207 15.96 -21.31 -7.11
N GLY A 208 15.37 -20.18 -6.71
CA GLY A 208 15.31 -18.97 -7.53
C GLY A 208 14.33 -19.08 -8.71
N HIS A 209 13.49 -20.12 -8.74
CA HIS A 209 12.49 -20.33 -9.77
C HIS A 209 11.09 -19.88 -9.35
N ILE A 210 10.26 -19.54 -10.34
CA ILE A 210 8.83 -19.25 -10.16
C ILE A 210 8.04 -20.40 -10.76
N TYR A 211 7.06 -20.85 -10.00
CA TYR A 211 6.14 -21.91 -10.33
C TYR A 211 4.72 -21.38 -10.39
N GLU A 212 3.86 -22.00 -11.19
CA GLU A 212 2.42 -21.82 -11.14
C GLU A 212 1.76 -23.08 -10.61
N LEU A 213 0.84 -22.92 -9.66
CA LEU A 213 -0.01 -24.00 -9.19
C LEU A 213 -1.32 -23.98 -9.99
N HIS A 214 -1.49 -24.98 -10.86
CA HIS A 214 -2.69 -25.16 -11.66
C HIS A 214 -3.64 -26.10 -10.93
N TYR A 215 -4.83 -25.61 -10.60
CA TYR A 215 -5.91 -26.40 -10.01
C TYR A 215 -7.19 -26.29 -10.87
N THR A 216 -7.92 -27.40 -10.99
CA THR A 216 -9.13 -27.58 -11.82
C THR A 216 -10.07 -28.59 -11.17
N THR A 217 -11.31 -28.70 -11.66
CA THR A 217 -12.29 -29.73 -11.20
C THR A 217 -11.81 -31.17 -11.39
N GLY A 218 -10.81 -31.39 -12.25
CA GLY A 218 -10.38 -32.70 -12.71
C GLY A 218 -11.38 -33.30 -13.69
N SER A 219 -10.87 -33.79 -14.83
CA SER A 219 -11.66 -34.64 -15.72
C SER A 219 -10.78 -35.68 -16.38
N GLY A 220 -11.25 -36.93 -16.41
CA GLY A 220 -10.53 -38.06 -16.97
C GLY A 220 -9.18 -38.32 -16.31
N TRP A 221 -8.10 -38.27 -17.10
CA TRP A 221 -6.71 -38.55 -16.68
C TRP A 221 -5.94 -37.33 -16.16
N HIS A 222 -6.53 -36.13 -16.21
CA HIS A 222 -5.87 -34.92 -15.74
C HIS A 222 -5.95 -34.80 -14.21
N LYS A 223 -4.78 -34.69 -13.56
CA LYS A 223 -4.69 -34.40 -12.12
C LYS A 223 -5.43 -33.10 -11.79
N ARG A 224 -6.15 -33.09 -10.66
CA ARG A 224 -6.89 -31.90 -10.18
C ARG A 224 -5.97 -30.74 -9.85
N CYS A 225 -4.76 -31.02 -9.38
CA CYS A 225 -3.74 -30.03 -9.05
C CYS A 225 -2.38 -30.44 -9.62
N ARG A 226 -1.60 -29.47 -10.13
CA ARG A 226 -0.22 -29.67 -10.59
C ARG A 226 0.62 -28.41 -10.43
N LYS A 227 1.90 -28.59 -10.10
CA LYS A 227 2.91 -27.53 -10.06
C LYS A 227 3.67 -27.47 -11.39
N VAL A 228 3.82 -26.27 -11.97
CA VAL A 228 4.52 -26.07 -13.25
C VAL A 228 5.62 -25.02 -13.06
N CYS A 229 6.88 -25.36 -13.34
CA CYS A 229 7.96 -24.38 -13.32
C CYS A 229 7.89 -23.46 -14.55
N LEU A 230 7.83 -22.15 -14.33
CA LEU A 230 7.67 -21.16 -15.39
C LEU A 230 9.01 -20.57 -15.86
N THR A 231 10.03 -20.62 -15.01
CA THR A 231 11.34 -19.99 -15.29
C THR A 231 12.45 -20.99 -15.60
N ALA A 232 12.15 -22.29 -15.65
CA ALA A 232 13.08 -23.30 -16.14
C ALA A 232 13.30 -23.12 -17.65
N GLY A 233 14.51 -22.73 -18.05
CA GLY A 233 14.92 -22.76 -19.45
C GLY A 233 15.25 -24.18 -19.91
N LEU A 234 15.34 -24.41 -21.24
CA LEU A 234 15.74 -25.70 -21.83
C LEU A 234 17.13 -26.18 -21.32
N GLY A 235 18.01 -25.26 -20.89
CA GLY A 235 19.31 -25.58 -20.29
C GLY A 235 19.28 -26.13 -18.86
N SER A 236 18.21 -25.88 -18.09
CA SER A 236 18.06 -26.39 -16.71
C SER A 236 17.73 -27.89 -16.66
N VAL A 237 17.29 -28.46 -17.78
CA VAL A 237 16.96 -29.89 -17.90
C VAL A 237 18.22 -30.72 -18.18
N ILE A 238 19.26 -30.10 -18.77
CA ILE A 238 20.50 -30.77 -19.17
C ILE A 238 21.53 -30.78 -18.02
N SER A 239 21.52 -29.76 -17.15
CA SER A 239 22.36 -29.72 -15.95
C SER A 239 22.00 -30.78 -14.90
N ARG A 240 20.78 -31.33 -14.94
CA ARG A 240 20.33 -32.41 -14.04
C ARG A 240 20.88 -33.79 -14.42
N TRP A 241 21.47 -33.94 -15.61
CA TRP A 241 21.95 -35.25 -16.10
C TRP A 241 23.44 -35.33 -16.45
N VAL A 242 24.16 -34.21 -16.66
CA VAL A 242 25.56 -34.28 -17.07
C VAL A 242 26.38 -33.09 -16.56
N VAL A 243 26.76 -33.05 -15.27
CA VAL A 243 27.91 -32.25 -14.85
C VAL A 243 28.65 -32.88 -13.67
N PRO A 244 29.86 -33.44 -13.88
CA PRO A 244 30.77 -33.79 -12.78
C PRO A 244 31.16 -32.53 -12.01
N ASN A 245 31.44 -32.68 -10.71
CA ASN A 245 31.77 -31.68 -9.66
C ASN A 245 32.87 -30.62 -9.92
N VAL A 246 33.19 -30.26 -11.17
CA VAL A 246 34.34 -29.42 -11.54
C VAL A 246 33.94 -27.97 -11.89
N PHE A 247 32.66 -27.70 -12.15
CA PHE A 247 32.17 -26.33 -12.33
C PHE A 247 31.55 -25.85 -11.01
N LYS A 248 32.18 -24.85 -10.38
CA LYS A 248 31.61 -24.13 -9.23
C LYS A 248 30.35 -23.39 -9.70
N PHE A 249 29.20 -24.08 -9.70
CA PHE A 249 27.90 -23.44 -9.80
C PHE A 249 27.77 -22.53 -8.59
N GLY A 250 27.62 -21.22 -8.82
CA GLY A 250 27.40 -20.25 -7.76
C GLY A 250 26.18 -20.63 -6.91
N ALA A 251 26.16 -20.17 -5.66
CA ALA A 251 24.98 -20.32 -4.80
C ALA A 251 23.74 -19.80 -5.55
N THR A 252 22.66 -20.57 -5.54
CA THR A 252 21.40 -20.16 -6.16
C THR A 252 20.80 -19.00 -5.37
N ASP A 253 20.47 -17.90 -6.05
CA ASP A 253 19.89 -16.68 -5.47
C ASP A 253 18.37 -16.85 -5.26
N PRO A 254 17.88 -17.06 -4.02
CA PRO A 254 16.48 -17.30 -3.73
C PRO A 254 15.61 -16.07 -4.02
N ILE A 255 14.39 -16.28 -4.52
CA ILE A 255 13.38 -15.22 -4.53
C ILE A 255 12.80 -15.13 -3.11
N VAL A 256 12.76 -13.94 -2.52
CA VAL A 256 12.32 -13.73 -1.12
C VAL A 256 11.01 -12.96 -1.02
N GLU A 257 10.59 -12.29 -2.10
CA GLU A 257 9.36 -11.49 -2.12
C GLU A 257 8.78 -11.49 -3.54
N MET A 258 7.46 -11.66 -3.64
CA MET A 258 6.70 -11.53 -4.88
C MET A 258 5.46 -10.68 -4.64
N VAL A 259 5.20 -9.71 -5.52
CA VAL A 259 4.00 -8.86 -5.44
C VAL A 259 3.36 -8.75 -6.82
N PHE A 260 2.05 -8.98 -6.88
CA PHE A 260 1.27 -8.93 -8.11
C PHE A 260 0.51 -7.61 -8.22
N ASP A 261 0.74 -6.87 -9.30
CA ASP A 261 -0.02 -5.69 -9.70
C ASP A 261 -1.18 -6.13 -10.60
N SER A 262 -2.39 -6.14 -10.04
CA SER A 262 -3.60 -6.53 -10.76
C SER A 262 -4.05 -5.50 -11.79
N GLU A 263 -3.73 -4.21 -11.61
CA GLU A 263 -4.12 -3.17 -12.57
C GLU A 263 -3.37 -3.32 -13.88
N ARG A 264 -2.08 -3.69 -13.80
CA ARG A 264 -1.20 -3.85 -14.98
C ARG A 264 -0.93 -5.29 -15.35
N GLN A 265 -1.39 -6.26 -14.54
CA GLN A 265 -1.16 -7.69 -14.71
C GLN A 265 0.35 -8.04 -14.74
N ILE A 266 1.11 -7.44 -13.81
CA ILE A 266 2.56 -7.57 -13.68
C ILE A 266 2.89 -8.25 -12.36
N LEU A 267 3.74 -9.28 -12.39
CA LEU A 267 4.34 -9.87 -11.20
C LEU A 267 5.76 -9.32 -11.02
N TYR A 268 6.02 -8.70 -9.88
CA TYR A 268 7.35 -8.28 -9.46
C TYR A 268 7.91 -9.33 -8.52
N ALA A 269 9.19 -9.67 -8.68
CA ALA A 269 9.90 -10.57 -7.77
C ALA A 269 11.23 -9.96 -7.34
N ARG A 270 11.55 -10.05 -6.05
CA ARG A 270 12.83 -9.62 -5.47
C ARG A 270 13.57 -10.84 -4.94
N THR A 271 14.86 -10.91 -5.23
CA THR A 271 15.75 -11.95 -4.70
C THR A 271 16.55 -11.50 -3.47
N GLU A 272 17.17 -12.46 -2.80
CA GLU A 272 18.06 -12.22 -1.65
C GLU A 272 19.28 -11.35 -2.04
N GLU A 273 19.82 -11.54 -3.25
CA GLU A 273 20.89 -10.69 -3.80
C GLU A 273 20.40 -9.34 -4.38
N MET A 274 19.19 -8.90 -4.03
CA MET A 274 18.60 -7.60 -4.43
C MET A 274 18.34 -7.46 -5.93
N LYS A 275 18.16 -8.57 -6.64
CA LYS A 275 17.73 -8.58 -8.03
C LYS A 275 16.23 -8.36 -8.11
N LEU A 276 15.79 -7.36 -8.87
CA LEU A 276 14.39 -7.19 -9.23
C LEU A 276 14.11 -7.82 -10.59
N GLN A 277 13.02 -8.59 -10.65
CA GLN A 277 12.57 -9.27 -11.85
C GLN A 277 11.12 -8.87 -12.14
N VAL A 278 10.81 -8.64 -13.41
CA VAL A 278 9.46 -8.27 -13.87
C VAL A 278 8.94 -9.35 -14.78
N PHE A 279 7.74 -9.81 -14.50
CA PHE A 279 7.02 -10.77 -15.32
C PHE A 279 5.67 -10.19 -15.71
N LEU A 280 5.29 -10.39 -16.97
CA LEU A 280 4.03 -9.90 -17.51
C LEU A 280 3.10 -11.09 -17.78
N LEU A 281 1.87 -10.97 -17.28
CA LEU A 281 0.79 -11.86 -17.64
C LEU A 281 0.15 -11.41 -18.96
N GLY A 282 -0.47 -12.34 -19.69
CA GLY A 282 -1.13 -11.95 -20.93
C GLY A 282 -2.34 -11.03 -20.68
N PRO A 283 -2.91 -10.48 -21.77
CA PRO A 283 -4.14 -9.70 -21.74
C PRO A 283 -5.18 -10.24 -20.77
N ASN A 284 -5.74 -9.37 -19.92
CA ASN A 284 -6.78 -9.71 -18.96
C ASN A 284 -6.36 -10.78 -17.94
N GLY A 285 -5.06 -11.00 -17.71
CA GLY A 285 -4.58 -12.01 -16.76
C GLY A 285 -4.60 -13.46 -17.29
N ASP A 286 -4.85 -13.63 -18.59
CA ASP A 286 -4.85 -14.93 -19.25
C ASP A 286 -3.48 -15.23 -19.89
N GLY A 287 -3.17 -16.51 -20.14
CA GLY A 287 -1.94 -16.93 -20.82
C GLY A 287 -0.70 -17.08 -19.91
N PRO A 288 0.46 -17.44 -20.49
CA PRO A 288 1.65 -17.78 -19.73
C PRO A 288 2.32 -16.55 -19.12
N LEU A 289 2.86 -16.71 -17.92
CA LEU A 289 3.70 -15.69 -17.29
C LEU A 289 5.02 -15.58 -18.06
N LYS A 290 5.35 -14.38 -18.55
CA LYS A 290 6.57 -14.14 -19.34
C LYS A 290 7.52 -13.22 -18.61
N LYS A 291 8.77 -13.64 -18.46
CA LYS A 291 9.82 -12.75 -17.94
C LYS A 291 10.11 -11.64 -18.94
N VAL A 292 10.04 -10.41 -18.49
CA VAL A 292 10.23 -9.20 -19.31
C VAL A 292 11.65 -8.68 -19.16
N THR A 293 12.07 -8.44 -17.93
CA THR A 293 13.35 -7.80 -17.61
C THR A 293 13.80 -8.20 -16.22
N GLU A 294 15.09 -8.03 -15.95
CA GLU A 294 15.69 -8.14 -14.63
C GLU A 294 16.76 -7.08 -14.45
N GLU A 295 16.91 -6.57 -13.22
CA GLU A 295 17.95 -5.60 -12.88
C GLU A 295 18.60 -5.95 -11.54
N ARG A 296 19.93 -5.84 -11.48
CA ARG A 296 20.76 -6.13 -10.29
C ARG A 296 21.46 -4.87 -9.76
N ASN A 297 21.65 -3.88 -10.62
CA ASN A 297 22.40 -2.66 -10.36
C ASN A 297 21.46 -1.45 -10.30
N LEU A 298 20.42 -1.54 -9.47
CA LEU A 298 19.53 -0.41 -9.20
C LEU A 298 20.27 0.80 -8.57
N PHE A 299 21.48 0.56 -8.06
CA PHE A 299 22.32 1.50 -7.35
C PHE A 299 23.47 2.06 -8.25
N SER A 300 23.18 2.81 -9.33
CA SER A 300 24.11 3.74 -10.04
C SER A 300 23.40 4.43 -11.22
N HIS A 301 23.53 5.73 -11.54
CA HIS A 301 24.72 6.58 -11.74
C HIS A 301 24.53 8.03 -11.18
N LYS A 302 23.42 8.32 -10.47
CA LYS A 302 23.04 9.67 -9.99
C LYS A 302 23.00 9.85 -8.46
N ASP A 303 23.04 8.77 -7.69
CA ASP A 303 22.99 8.81 -6.21
C ASP A 303 24.24 9.46 -5.57
N VAL A 304 25.26 9.84 -6.36
CA VAL A 304 26.44 10.60 -5.91
C VAL A 304 26.22 12.12 -5.97
N HIS A 305 25.13 12.64 -6.56
CA HIS A 305 25.04 14.07 -6.96
C HIS A 305 23.89 14.88 -6.35
N TYR A 306 23.19 14.41 -5.31
CA TYR A 306 22.37 15.32 -4.52
C TYR A 306 23.25 16.11 -3.52
N GLY A 307 23.76 17.25 -3.99
CA GLY A 307 24.29 18.31 -3.12
C GLY A 307 25.82 18.39 -3.00
N GLY A 308 26.50 18.94 -4.01
CA GLY A 308 27.88 19.40 -3.87
C GLY A 308 28.56 19.68 -5.20
N ARG A 309 29.07 20.91 -5.41
CA ARG A 309 30.03 21.20 -6.48
C ARG A 309 31.21 20.22 -6.36
N GLN A 310 31.65 19.66 -7.48
CA GLN A 310 32.84 18.83 -7.55
C GLN A 310 34.02 19.59 -6.93
N SER A 311 34.45 19.19 -5.74
CA SER A 311 35.77 19.54 -5.25
C SER A 311 36.73 18.52 -5.83
N ALA A 312 37.60 18.98 -6.72
CA ALA A 312 38.70 18.20 -7.26
C ALA A 312 39.68 17.86 -6.13
N GLY A 313 39.49 16.71 -5.50
CA GLY A 313 40.40 16.18 -4.49
C GLY A 313 40.24 14.67 -4.39
N PRO A 314 41.33 13.89 -4.32
CA PRO A 314 41.24 12.44 -4.19
C PRO A 314 40.77 12.10 -2.77
N ARG A 315 39.52 11.67 -2.62
CA ARG A 315 39.02 11.11 -1.35
C ARG A 315 39.07 9.59 -1.40
N VAL A 316 39.67 9.03 -0.35
CA VAL A 316 39.62 7.60 0.00
C VAL A 316 38.15 7.15 -0.01
N PRO A 317 37.80 6.01 -0.63
CA PRO A 317 36.43 5.53 -0.65
C PRO A 317 36.03 5.11 0.77
N ASN A 318 35.23 5.94 1.43
CA ASN A 318 34.59 5.58 2.69
C ASN A 318 33.66 4.40 2.39
N ARG A 319 33.87 3.24 3.04
CA ARG A 319 33.04 2.02 2.85
C ARG A 319 31.67 2.22 3.50
N SER A 320 30.80 3.06 2.92
CA SER A 320 29.39 3.05 3.29
C SER A 320 28.78 1.69 2.92
N VAL A 321 28.15 1.02 3.88
CA VAL A 321 27.41 -0.24 3.62
C VAL A 321 26.36 0.02 2.54
N LYS A 322 26.38 -0.76 1.46
CA LYS A 322 25.38 -0.65 0.38
C LYS A 322 24.01 -1.04 0.97
N PRO A 323 22.99 -0.16 0.90
CA PRO A 323 21.69 -0.48 1.45
C PRO A 323 21.02 -1.58 0.65
N SER A 324 20.25 -2.41 1.34
CA SER A 324 19.40 -3.44 0.75
C SER A 324 17.99 -2.91 0.49
N ILE A 325 17.26 -3.57 -0.40
CA ILE A 325 15.82 -3.38 -0.55
C ILE A 325 15.12 -4.22 0.51
N VAL A 326 14.32 -3.57 1.35
CA VAL A 326 13.55 -4.19 2.43
C VAL A 326 12.22 -4.70 1.92
N CYS A 327 11.50 -3.90 1.13
CA CYS A 327 10.24 -4.29 0.51
C CYS A 327 10.02 -3.62 -0.85
N ILE A 328 9.13 -4.21 -1.65
CA ILE A 328 8.65 -3.64 -2.91
C ILE A 328 7.12 -3.51 -2.88
N SER A 329 6.58 -2.42 -3.40
CA SER A 329 5.14 -2.20 -3.47
C SER A 329 4.71 -1.61 -4.81
N PRO A 330 3.73 -2.21 -5.52
CA PRO A 330 3.14 -1.62 -6.71
C PRO A 330 2.46 -0.29 -6.42
N LEU A 331 2.58 0.65 -7.36
CA LEU A 331 1.89 1.94 -7.30
C LEU A 331 0.58 1.88 -8.08
N SER A 332 -0.51 2.39 -7.52
CA SER A 332 -1.79 2.42 -8.25
C SER A 332 -1.69 3.35 -9.46
N THR A 333 -2.40 3.02 -10.54
CA THR A 333 -2.58 3.90 -11.69
C THR A 333 -3.26 5.22 -11.34
N LEU A 334 -3.97 5.29 -10.20
CA LEU A 334 -4.50 6.53 -9.64
C LEU A 334 -3.41 7.40 -8.97
N GLU A 335 -2.30 6.82 -8.52
CA GLU A 335 -1.15 7.57 -8.00
C GLU A 335 -0.25 8.05 -9.13
N SER A 336 0.08 7.16 -10.06
CA SER A 336 0.91 7.49 -11.21
C SER A 336 0.58 6.65 -12.44
N LYS A 337 0.51 7.33 -13.57
CA LYS A 337 0.43 6.71 -14.89
C LYS A 337 1.79 6.16 -15.36
N TRP A 338 2.88 6.67 -14.79
CA TRP A 338 4.24 6.45 -15.30
C TRP A 338 5.15 5.70 -14.32
N LEU A 339 4.89 5.82 -13.03
CA LEU A 339 5.57 5.04 -11.99
C LEU A 339 4.75 3.78 -11.70
N HIS A 340 5.46 2.68 -11.50
CA HIS A 340 4.86 1.35 -11.45
C HIS A 340 5.16 0.62 -10.13
N LEU A 341 6.33 0.88 -9.54
CA LEU A 341 6.80 0.21 -8.33
C LEU A 341 7.56 1.21 -7.45
N VAL A 342 7.40 1.11 -6.14
CA VAL A 342 8.30 1.72 -5.15
C VAL A 342 9.08 0.64 -4.42
N ALA A 343 10.39 0.83 -4.28
CA ALA A 343 11.26 -0.03 -3.48
C ALA A 343 11.78 0.76 -2.27
N VAL A 344 11.57 0.22 -1.06
CA VAL A 344 12.03 0.83 0.20
C VAL A 344 13.37 0.24 0.58
N LEU A 345 14.33 1.09 0.91
CA LEU A 345 15.69 0.68 1.28
C LEU A 345 15.88 0.57 2.79
N SER A 346 16.90 -0.18 3.20
CA SER A 346 17.28 -0.38 4.61
C SER A 346 17.71 0.90 5.33
N ASP A 347 18.05 1.95 4.58
CA ASP A 347 18.40 3.27 5.09
C ASP A 347 17.20 4.26 5.09
N GLY A 348 15.99 3.79 4.78
CA GLY A 348 14.75 4.57 4.72
C GLY A 348 14.54 5.37 3.43
N ARG A 349 15.47 5.34 2.47
CA ARG A 349 15.23 5.93 1.14
C ARG A 349 14.20 5.12 0.35
N ARG A 350 13.55 5.78 -0.60
CA ARG A 350 12.52 5.19 -1.48
C ARG A 350 12.89 5.39 -2.94
N MET A 351 13.05 4.31 -3.68
CA MET A 351 13.29 4.34 -5.12
C MET A 351 11.96 4.17 -5.87
N TYR A 352 11.61 5.14 -6.72
CA TYR A 352 10.44 5.06 -7.59
C TYR A 352 10.89 4.56 -8.96
N ILE A 353 10.25 3.49 -9.42
CA ILE A 353 10.67 2.71 -10.59
C ILE A 353 9.55 2.73 -11.64
N SER A 354 9.96 2.96 -12.89
CA SER A 354 9.10 2.78 -14.06
C SER A 354 9.49 1.52 -14.82
N THR A 355 8.49 0.81 -15.34
CA THR A 355 8.70 -0.36 -16.20
C THR A 355 8.61 -0.06 -17.70
N SER A 356 8.31 1.19 -18.04
CA SER A 356 8.12 1.66 -19.42
C SER A 356 9.25 2.61 -19.83
N PRO A 357 9.59 2.68 -21.13
CA PRO A 357 10.63 3.59 -21.59
C PRO A 357 10.10 5.02 -21.49
N SER A 358 10.86 5.91 -20.85
CA SER A 358 10.52 7.34 -20.85
C SER A 358 10.56 7.85 -22.28
N SER A 359 9.41 8.20 -22.87
CA SER A 359 9.38 9.00 -24.09
C SER A 359 10.11 10.30 -23.78
N GLY A 360 11.30 10.49 -24.36
CA GLY A 360 12.20 11.58 -24.00
C GLY A 360 11.49 12.93 -24.04
N SER A 361 11.45 13.63 -22.90
CA SER A 361 11.16 15.05 -22.85
C SER A 361 12.34 15.79 -23.47
N ASN A 362 12.30 15.95 -24.79
CA ASN A 362 12.96 17.04 -25.50
C ASN A 362 11.88 17.68 -26.37
N GLY A 363 11.59 18.95 -26.07
CA GLY A 363 10.39 19.62 -26.52
C GLY A 363 10.21 19.69 -28.03
N THR A 364 8.99 19.38 -28.46
CA THR A 364 8.31 20.06 -29.58
C THR A 364 6.83 20.12 -29.25
N VAL A 365 6.36 21.34 -28.99
CA VAL A 365 4.94 21.69 -29.07
C VAL A 365 4.49 21.39 -30.50
N GLY A 366 3.42 20.60 -30.65
CA GLY A 366 2.77 20.39 -31.95
C GLY A 366 3.08 19.03 -32.59
N GLY A 367 2.47 17.98 -32.07
CA GLY A 367 2.32 16.72 -32.77
C GLY A 367 1.08 16.02 -32.26
N LEU A 368 0.01 16.01 -33.05
CA LEU A 368 -1.20 15.21 -32.83
C LEU A 368 -0.85 13.70 -32.97
N GLY A 369 -0.05 13.20 -32.05
CA GLY A 369 0.33 11.80 -31.92
C GLY A 369 -0.74 11.08 -31.13
N ARG A 370 -1.79 10.65 -31.84
CA ARG A 370 -2.72 9.57 -31.52
C ARG A 370 -2.43 8.86 -30.18
N PHE A 371 -3.15 9.24 -29.13
CA PHE A 371 -3.13 8.64 -27.79
C PHE A 371 -3.49 7.15 -27.86
N ASN A 372 -2.52 6.29 -28.11
CA ASN A 372 -2.69 4.85 -27.91
C ASN A 372 -2.32 4.56 -26.46
N ILE A 373 -3.29 4.80 -25.56
CA ILE A 373 -3.27 4.43 -24.13
C ILE A 373 -3.29 2.88 -23.98
N ASN A 374 -3.36 2.14 -25.09
CA ASN A 374 -3.25 0.70 -25.15
C ASN A 374 -1.86 0.22 -24.67
N ARG A 375 -1.80 -0.17 -23.39
CA ARG A 375 -0.84 -1.10 -22.78
C ARG A 375 0.60 -0.88 -23.25
N GLN A 376 1.28 0.12 -22.69
CA GLN A 376 2.74 0.12 -22.73
C GLN A 376 3.20 -1.19 -22.09
N ARG A 377 3.68 -2.12 -22.93
CA ARG A 377 4.22 -3.38 -22.42
C ARG A 377 5.46 -3.02 -21.61
N PRO A 378 5.56 -3.47 -20.35
CA PRO A 378 6.78 -3.29 -19.58
C PRO A 378 7.95 -3.84 -20.40
N ASN A 379 9.07 -3.13 -20.41
CA ASN A 379 10.26 -3.51 -21.17
C ASN A 379 11.59 -3.19 -20.46
N CYS A 380 11.55 -2.43 -19.36
CA CYS A 380 12.74 -2.06 -18.59
C CYS A 380 12.43 -1.99 -17.09
N LEU A 381 13.47 -1.84 -16.27
CA LEU A 381 13.38 -1.43 -14.88
C LEU A 381 14.25 -0.19 -14.72
N LYS A 382 13.62 0.99 -14.61
CA LYS A 382 14.34 2.26 -14.51
C LYS A 382 13.99 2.98 -13.22
N VAL A 383 14.98 3.26 -12.40
CA VAL A 383 14.84 4.18 -11.27
C VAL A 383 14.67 5.60 -11.82
N VAL A 384 13.49 6.18 -11.60
CA VAL A 384 13.15 7.54 -12.07
C VAL A 384 13.66 8.58 -11.09
N THR A 385 13.46 8.33 -9.79
CA THR A 385 13.88 9.21 -8.71
C THR A 385 14.00 8.46 -7.40
N THR A 386 14.87 8.95 -6.52
CA THR A 386 15.06 8.41 -5.16
C THR A 386 14.73 9.51 -4.16
N ARG A 387 13.76 9.28 -3.28
CA ARG A 387 13.46 10.19 -2.17
C ARG A 387 14.40 9.90 -0.99
N PRO A 388 14.85 10.96 -0.28
CA PRO A 388 15.69 10.81 0.90
C PRO A 388 14.94 10.11 2.04
N SER A 389 15.71 9.60 2.99
CA SER A 389 15.20 9.00 4.21
C SER A 389 14.41 10.02 5.05
N PRO A 390 13.34 9.62 5.76
CA PRO A 390 12.67 10.47 6.74
C PRO A 390 13.63 10.94 7.85
N PRO A 391 13.50 12.17 8.36
CA PRO A 391 14.32 12.65 9.47
C PRO A 391 14.02 11.85 10.76
N ILE A 392 15.08 11.43 11.45
CA ILE A 392 15.01 10.80 12.78
C ILE A 392 14.82 11.87 13.85
N GLY A 393 14.03 11.57 14.89
CA GLY A 393 13.95 12.39 16.10
C GLY A 393 12.80 13.40 16.17
N VAL A 394 11.74 13.24 15.36
CA VAL A 394 10.53 14.08 15.47
C VAL A 394 9.59 13.51 16.56
N SER A 395 10.11 13.35 17.77
CA SER A 395 9.29 13.34 18.99
C SER A 395 9.41 14.74 19.60
N GLY A 396 8.33 15.53 19.51
CA GLY A 396 8.29 16.89 20.06
C GLY A 396 8.83 17.97 19.10
N GLY A 397 7.93 18.52 18.29
CA GLY A 397 8.20 19.38 17.12
C GLY A 397 9.15 20.58 17.27
N LEU A 398 10.43 20.41 16.98
CA LEU A 398 11.21 21.55 16.53
C LEU A 398 10.64 22.01 15.17
N THR A 399 10.30 23.29 15.09
CA THR A 399 9.92 23.96 13.86
C THR A 399 11.05 23.81 12.84
N PHE A 400 10.72 23.48 11.59
CA PHE A 400 11.68 23.55 10.48
C PHE A 400 12.05 25.02 10.22
N GLY A 401 12.87 25.61 11.08
CA GLY A 401 13.61 26.83 10.79
C GLY A 401 14.89 26.45 10.07
N ALA A 402 14.98 26.79 8.78
CA ALA A 402 16.16 26.98 7.94
C ALA A 402 17.54 26.50 8.45
N ILE A 403 17.70 25.22 8.83
CA ILE A 403 19.02 24.61 9.00
C ILE A 403 19.20 23.63 7.85
N SER A 404 19.99 24.06 6.88
CA SER A 404 20.52 23.24 5.80
C SER A 404 21.16 21.97 6.36
N LEU A 405 20.44 20.84 6.32
CA LEU A 405 21.01 19.50 6.48
C LEU A 405 21.88 19.10 5.26
N ALA A 406 21.99 19.95 4.25
CA ALA A 406 22.81 19.75 3.07
C ALA A 406 24.33 19.89 3.30
N SER A 407 24.81 20.15 4.53
CA SER A 407 26.25 20.38 4.79
C SER A 407 26.85 19.66 6.00
N ARG A 408 26.17 18.68 6.60
CA ARG A 408 26.82 17.72 7.50
C ARG A 408 26.85 16.36 6.81
N THR A 409 28.05 15.78 6.70
CA THR A 409 28.17 14.33 6.51
C THR A 409 27.30 13.68 7.59
N PRO A 410 26.29 12.85 7.24
CA PRO A 410 25.52 12.16 8.27
C PRO A 410 26.52 11.34 9.09
N ASN A 411 26.60 11.61 10.39
CA ASN A 411 27.20 10.62 11.30
C ASN A 411 26.41 9.34 11.08
N GLU A 412 27.10 8.22 10.86
CA GLU A 412 26.48 6.91 10.59
C GLU A 412 25.51 6.50 11.72
N ASP A 413 25.67 7.05 12.92
CA ASP A 413 24.82 6.86 14.10
C ASP A 413 23.41 7.51 14.01
N LEU A 414 23.12 8.31 12.97
CA LEU A 414 21.83 8.98 12.76
C LEU A 414 21.11 8.53 11.48
N ALA A 415 21.45 7.36 10.94
CA ALA A 415 20.77 6.77 9.79
C ALA A 415 19.64 5.82 10.24
N LEU A 416 18.48 5.93 9.59
CA LEU A 416 17.34 5.04 9.87
C LEU A 416 17.77 3.61 9.55
N LYS A 417 17.56 2.69 10.48
CA LYS A 417 17.81 1.28 10.25
C LYS A 417 16.48 0.56 10.12
N VAL A 418 16.03 0.46 8.87
CA VAL A 418 14.73 -0.13 8.52
C VAL A 418 14.87 -1.65 8.45
N GLU A 419 14.16 -2.34 9.34
CA GLU A 419 14.09 -3.81 9.35
C GLU A 419 12.92 -4.32 8.49
N THR A 420 11.75 -3.70 8.67
CA THR A 420 10.52 -3.99 7.93
C THR A 420 9.88 -2.69 7.47
N ALA A 421 9.19 -2.76 6.33
CA ALA A 421 8.55 -1.59 5.73
C ALA A 421 7.27 -1.99 4.99
N TYR A 422 6.31 -1.07 4.96
CA TYR A 422 5.07 -1.19 4.24
C TYR A 422 4.77 0.11 3.51
N SER A 423 4.33 0.01 2.25
CA SER A 423 3.93 1.19 1.47
C SER A 423 2.65 0.89 0.70
N SER A 424 1.64 1.75 0.89
CA SER A 424 0.33 1.62 0.25
C SER A 424 -0.35 2.99 0.20
N ALA A 425 -0.91 3.35 -0.96
CA ALA A 425 -1.73 4.55 -1.15
C ALA A 425 -1.10 5.84 -0.58
N GLY A 426 0.13 6.16 -0.98
CA GLY A 426 0.87 7.34 -0.53
C GLY A 426 1.32 7.35 0.93
N THR A 427 1.04 6.29 1.70
CA THR A 427 1.50 6.10 3.08
C THR A 427 2.68 5.12 3.11
N LEU A 428 3.68 5.44 3.91
CA LEU A 428 4.83 4.59 4.22
C LEU A 428 4.88 4.35 5.72
N VAL A 429 5.06 3.09 6.12
CA VAL A 429 5.29 2.68 7.51
C VAL A 429 6.64 1.98 7.57
N LEU A 430 7.53 2.45 8.43
CA LEU A 430 8.87 1.91 8.64
C LEU A 430 9.03 1.47 10.09
N SER A 431 9.66 0.31 10.29
CA SER A 431 10.15 -0.10 11.61
C SER A 431 11.58 0.40 11.79
N ASP A 432 11.76 1.38 12.66
CA ASP A 432 13.07 1.90 13.03
C ASP A 432 13.67 1.08 14.17
N SER A 433 14.81 0.46 13.88
CA SER A 433 15.64 -0.30 14.83
C SER A 433 16.90 0.46 15.27
N SER A 434 17.00 1.76 14.95
CA SER A 434 18.13 2.61 15.37
C SER A 434 18.24 2.79 16.89
N PRO A 435 17.14 2.94 17.67
CA PRO A 435 17.25 3.04 19.12
C PRO A 435 17.53 1.65 19.73
N PRO A 436 18.53 1.50 20.60
CA PRO A 436 18.92 0.20 21.13
C PRO A 436 17.92 -0.39 22.14
N THR A 437 17.01 0.43 22.68
CA THR A 437 16.13 0.04 23.79
C THR A 437 14.71 -0.34 23.35
N MET A 438 14.17 0.29 22.31
CA MET A 438 12.82 0.01 21.80
C MET A 438 12.75 0.36 20.30
N SER A 439 12.05 -0.47 19.53
CA SER A 439 11.75 -0.12 18.14
C SER A 439 10.67 0.97 18.08
N SER A 440 10.68 1.76 17.02
CA SER A 440 9.64 2.76 16.79
C SER A 440 9.08 2.63 15.38
N LEU A 441 7.79 2.91 15.22
CA LEU A 441 7.19 3.08 13.91
C LEU A 441 7.36 4.50 13.45
N VAL A 442 7.87 4.66 12.23
CA VAL A 442 7.91 5.93 11.51
C VAL A 442 6.89 5.85 10.39
N ILE A 443 5.84 6.67 10.48
CA ILE A 443 4.77 6.75 9.49
C ILE A 443 4.91 8.05 8.71
N VAL A 444 4.94 7.94 7.38
CA VAL A 444 5.08 9.07 6.46
C VAL A 444 3.85 9.14 5.58
N ASN A 445 3.16 10.28 5.62
CA ASN A 445 1.97 10.56 4.80
C ASN A 445 2.19 11.76 3.90
N ARG A 446 1.49 11.82 2.77
CA ARG A 446 1.45 13.01 1.91
C ARG A 446 0.77 14.17 2.65
N ASP A 447 1.37 15.35 2.57
CA ASP A 447 0.78 16.59 3.10
C ASP A 447 -0.30 17.11 2.13
N SER A 448 -1.56 17.09 2.56
CA SER A 448 -2.70 17.63 1.82
C SER A 448 -2.92 19.14 2.05
N SER A 449 -2.26 19.73 3.05
CA SER A 449 -2.57 21.07 3.56
C SER A 449 -2.00 22.23 2.73
N LEU A 450 -1.32 21.97 1.60
CA LEU A 450 -0.60 22.99 0.83
C LEU A 450 -0.99 23.07 -0.65
N GLN A 451 -2.02 22.34 -1.08
CA GLN A 451 -2.43 22.32 -2.49
C GLN A 451 -3.30 23.53 -2.91
N SER A 452 -3.81 24.31 -1.95
CA SER A 452 -4.86 25.31 -2.22
C SER A 452 -4.53 26.76 -1.85
N GLY A 453 -3.36 27.09 -1.30
CA GLY A 453 -3.10 28.45 -0.81
C GLY A 453 -1.64 28.88 -0.75
N ALA A 454 -1.13 29.50 -1.82
CA ALA A 454 0.02 30.40 -1.70
C ALA A 454 0.04 31.41 -2.86
N LEU A 455 -0.61 32.57 -2.68
CA LEU A 455 -0.23 33.79 -3.39
C LEU A 455 1.19 34.18 -2.93
N GLY A 456 2.22 33.73 -3.66
CA GLY A 456 3.60 34.19 -3.44
C GLY A 456 4.69 33.12 -3.53
N THR A 457 4.36 31.82 -3.63
CA THR A 457 5.36 30.80 -3.97
C THR A 457 5.37 30.56 -5.48
N SER A 458 6.54 30.21 -6.05
CA SER A 458 6.63 29.83 -7.46
C SER A 458 5.59 28.73 -7.76
N VAL A 459 4.84 28.86 -8.87
CA VAL A 459 3.81 27.91 -9.33
C VAL A 459 4.35 26.46 -9.39
N ARG A 460 5.66 26.29 -9.48
CA ARG A 460 6.32 24.97 -9.50
C ARG A 460 6.55 24.38 -8.10
N SER A 461 6.74 25.18 -7.06
CA SER A 461 6.97 24.69 -5.68
C SER A 461 5.70 24.27 -4.95
N SER A 462 4.54 24.81 -5.32
CA SER A 462 3.23 24.40 -4.76
C SER A 462 2.81 23.00 -5.22
N ARG A 463 3.40 22.51 -6.32
CA ARG A 463 3.14 21.17 -6.89
C ARG A 463 4.07 20.08 -6.33
N ALA A 464 5.03 20.45 -5.49
CA ALA A 464 6.00 19.52 -4.94
C ALA A 464 5.36 18.53 -3.95
N LEU A 465 5.72 17.25 -4.04
CA LEU A 465 5.34 16.26 -3.04
C LEU A 465 6.01 16.59 -1.70
N ARG A 466 5.19 17.00 -0.73
CA ARG A 466 5.56 17.17 0.68
C ARG A 466 4.96 16.07 1.52
N GLU A 467 5.68 15.71 2.56
CA GLU A 467 5.31 14.61 3.45
C GLU A 467 5.36 15.06 4.91
N ILE A 468 4.49 14.48 5.72
CA ILE A 468 4.48 14.64 7.17
C ILE A 468 4.94 13.33 7.78
N VAL A 469 5.85 13.42 8.75
CA VAL A 469 6.39 12.28 9.48
C VAL A 469 5.79 12.26 10.88
N SER A 470 5.30 11.09 11.29
CA SER A 470 4.79 10.81 12.63
C SER A 470 5.54 9.60 13.19
N SER A 471 5.76 9.57 14.50
CA SER A 471 6.42 8.46 15.17
C SER A 471 5.53 7.91 16.28
N LEU A 472 5.45 6.57 16.37
CA LEU A 472 4.72 5.85 17.42
C LEU A 472 5.66 4.81 18.04
N PRO A 473 5.71 4.69 19.38
CA PRO A 473 6.44 3.60 20.02
C PRO A 473 5.76 2.27 19.70
N VAL A 474 6.56 1.20 19.54
CA VAL A 474 6.04 -0.16 19.37
C VAL A 474 6.71 -1.13 20.32
N GLU A 475 5.89 -1.97 20.92
CA GLU A 475 6.35 -3.09 21.72
C GLU A 475 6.79 -4.24 20.81
N GLY A 476 8.05 -4.64 20.96
CA GLY A 476 8.67 -5.67 20.12
C GLY A 476 9.18 -5.12 18.79
N ARG A 477 9.10 -5.94 17.74
CA ARG A 477 9.48 -5.58 16.36
C ARG A 477 8.28 -5.72 15.43
N MET A 478 8.11 -4.80 14.49
CA MET A 478 7.09 -4.92 13.45
C MET A 478 7.43 -6.06 12.50
N LEU A 479 6.50 -6.98 12.31
CA LEU A 479 6.62 -8.14 11.41
C LEU A 479 5.82 -7.93 10.12
N PHE A 480 4.58 -7.43 10.22
CA PHE A 480 3.70 -7.26 9.08
C PHE A 480 2.76 -6.06 9.27
N VAL A 481 2.32 -5.44 8.18
CA VAL A 481 1.31 -4.36 8.18
C VAL A 481 0.30 -4.62 7.08
N ALA A 482 -0.97 -4.37 7.36
CA ALA A 482 -2.01 -4.39 6.35
C ALA A 482 -3.04 -3.28 6.58
N ASP A 483 -3.63 -2.79 5.49
CA ASP A 483 -4.80 -1.92 5.54
C ASP A 483 -6.03 -2.69 6.03
N VAL A 484 -6.81 -2.07 6.92
CA VAL A 484 -8.15 -2.57 7.28
C VAL A 484 -9.12 -2.12 6.21
N LEU A 485 -9.52 -3.07 5.35
CA LEU A 485 -10.45 -2.77 4.26
C LEU A 485 -11.85 -2.43 4.82
N PRO A 486 -12.61 -1.52 4.19
CA PRO A 486 -13.99 -1.27 4.58
C PRO A 486 -14.87 -2.51 4.35
N LEU A 487 -16.02 -2.57 5.03
CA LEU A 487 -17.00 -3.65 4.81
C LEU A 487 -17.51 -3.62 3.36
N PRO A 488 -17.91 -4.78 2.78
CA PRO A 488 -18.32 -4.86 1.38
C PRO A 488 -19.44 -3.91 0.99
N ASP A 489 -20.41 -3.63 1.86
CA ASP A 489 -21.51 -2.70 1.59
C ASP A 489 -21.03 -1.25 1.47
N THR A 490 -20.15 -0.83 2.39
CA THR A 490 -19.49 0.47 2.33
C THR A 490 -18.62 0.56 1.09
N ALA A 491 -17.85 -0.50 0.80
CA ALA A 491 -17.01 -0.56 -0.39
C ALA A 491 -17.87 -0.46 -1.68
N ALA A 492 -19.01 -1.14 -1.74
CA ALA A 492 -19.94 -1.15 -2.88
C ALA A 492 -20.53 0.23 -3.13
N THR A 493 -20.89 0.93 -2.05
CA THR A 493 -21.37 2.31 -2.11
C THR A 493 -20.27 3.25 -2.62
N VAL A 494 -19.04 3.09 -2.12
CA VAL A 494 -17.90 3.88 -2.56
C VAL A 494 -17.61 3.63 -4.05
N HIS A 495 -17.63 2.37 -4.47
CA HIS A 495 -17.35 1.97 -5.85
C HIS A 495 -18.44 2.46 -6.80
N SER A 496 -19.73 2.39 -6.43
CA SER A 496 -20.81 2.88 -7.31
C SER A 496 -20.69 4.38 -7.58
N LEU A 497 -20.37 5.18 -6.55
CA LEU A 497 -20.15 6.62 -6.67
C LEU A 497 -19.00 6.99 -7.64
N TYR A 498 -17.99 6.12 -7.79
CA TYR A 498 -16.83 6.38 -8.65
C TYR A 498 -16.85 5.64 -9.98
N SER A 499 -17.61 4.55 -10.11
CA SER A 499 -17.73 3.78 -11.36
C SER A 499 -18.33 4.60 -12.50
N GLU A 500 -19.09 5.66 -12.21
CA GLU A 500 -19.60 6.59 -13.23
C GLU A 500 -18.54 7.58 -13.73
N ILE A 501 -17.48 7.84 -12.97
CA ILE A 501 -16.39 8.77 -13.33
C ILE A 501 -15.35 8.10 -14.24
N ASP A 502 -15.28 6.76 -14.25
CA ASP A 502 -14.44 5.98 -15.17
C ASP A 502 -15.00 5.89 -16.60
N PHE A 503 -15.95 6.76 -16.98
CA PHE A 503 -16.53 6.88 -18.34
C PHE A 503 -15.51 7.26 -19.45
N PHE A 504 -14.23 7.39 -19.11
CA PHE A 504 -13.12 7.43 -20.08
C PHE A 504 -12.41 6.06 -20.20
N GLY A 505 -13.18 5.03 -20.58
CA GLY A 505 -12.67 3.97 -21.47
C GLY A 505 -11.97 2.76 -20.85
N PHE A 506 -12.29 2.34 -19.63
CA PHE A 506 -11.82 1.06 -19.08
C PHE A 506 -12.98 0.15 -18.65
N GLU A 507 -13.34 -0.82 -19.50
CA GLU A 507 -14.04 -2.03 -19.04
C GLU A 507 -13.07 -2.86 -18.20
N SER A 508 -13.00 -2.62 -16.90
CA SER A 508 -12.35 -3.57 -15.98
C SER A 508 -13.38 -4.64 -15.60
N SER A 509 -12.99 -5.90 -15.80
CA SER A 509 -13.68 -7.05 -15.25
C SER A 509 -13.89 -6.84 -13.75
N ARG A 510 -15.14 -6.81 -13.28
CA ARG A 510 -15.62 -6.75 -11.88
C ARG A 510 -14.49 -6.95 -10.85
N GLU A 511 -13.75 -5.87 -10.56
CA GLU A 511 -12.73 -5.91 -9.51
C GLU A 511 -13.43 -6.08 -8.16
N PRO A 512 -12.81 -6.77 -7.20
CA PRO A 512 -13.40 -6.88 -5.87
C PRO A 512 -13.45 -5.51 -5.20
N CYS A 513 -14.64 -5.18 -4.70
CA CYS A 513 -14.98 -3.86 -4.23
C CYS A 513 -14.06 -3.34 -3.12
N GLU A 514 -13.55 -4.23 -2.26
CA GLU A 514 -12.67 -3.86 -1.15
C GLU A 514 -11.33 -3.29 -1.64
N LYS A 515 -10.83 -3.75 -2.79
CA LYS A 515 -9.59 -3.24 -3.39
C LYS A 515 -9.77 -1.85 -4.02
N ALA A 516 -10.99 -1.49 -4.42
CA ALA A 516 -11.28 -0.16 -4.97
C ALA A 516 -11.07 0.94 -3.92
N SER A 517 -11.45 0.69 -2.67
CA SER A 517 -11.22 1.63 -1.56
C SER A 517 -9.74 1.91 -1.33
N GLY A 518 -8.89 0.89 -1.45
CA GLY A 518 -7.43 1.03 -1.38
C GLY A 518 -6.88 1.96 -2.47
N LYS A 519 -7.38 1.82 -3.70
CA LYS A 519 -7.01 2.71 -4.82
C LYS A 519 -7.48 4.14 -4.60
N LEU A 520 -8.68 4.31 -4.03
CA LEU A 520 -9.23 5.65 -3.81
C LEU A 520 -8.47 6.43 -2.73
N TRP A 521 -7.94 5.77 -1.69
CA TRP A 521 -7.04 6.44 -0.75
C TRP A 521 -5.81 7.06 -1.45
N ALA A 522 -5.39 6.50 -2.58
CA ALA A 522 -4.30 7.01 -3.38
C ALA A 522 -4.60 8.37 -4.06
N LYS A 523 -5.89 8.78 -4.17
CA LYS A 523 -6.27 10.15 -4.59
C LYS A 523 -6.00 11.22 -3.51
N GLY A 524 -5.85 10.79 -2.26
CA GLY A 524 -5.58 11.65 -1.11
C GLY A 524 -6.84 12.09 -0.35
N ASP A 525 -6.63 12.43 0.93
CA ASP A 525 -7.70 12.56 1.93
C ASP A 525 -8.78 13.61 1.60
N LEU A 526 -8.42 14.74 0.99
CA LEU A 526 -9.36 15.83 0.72
C LEU A 526 -10.49 15.40 -0.24
N SER A 527 -10.13 14.66 -1.29
CA SER A 527 -11.08 14.17 -2.30
C SER A 527 -11.95 13.02 -1.77
N THR A 528 -11.48 12.28 -0.77
CA THR A 528 -12.16 11.07 -0.30
C THR A 528 -12.83 11.21 1.06
N GLN A 529 -12.58 12.28 1.83
CA GLN A 529 -13.02 12.42 3.22
C GLN A 529 -14.54 12.39 3.43
N HIS A 530 -15.33 12.67 2.39
CA HIS A 530 -16.79 12.66 2.45
C HIS A 530 -17.40 11.29 2.08
N ILE A 531 -16.60 10.36 1.56
CA ILE A 531 -17.06 9.06 1.04
C ILE A 531 -16.43 7.91 1.83
N LEU A 532 -15.12 7.95 2.03
CA LEU A 532 -14.39 6.88 2.71
C LEU A 532 -14.36 7.10 4.22
N PRO A 533 -14.46 6.01 5.03
CA PRO A 533 -14.15 6.07 6.44
C PRO A 533 -12.69 6.48 6.67
N ARG A 534 -12.35 6.79 7.94
CA ARG A 534 -10.95 6.93 8.35
C ARG A 534 -10.18 5.67 7.95
N ARG A 535 -9.07 5.85 7.24
CA ARG A 535 -8.17 4.74 6.92
C ARG A 535 -7.63 4.17 8.23
N LYS A 536 -7.56 2.85 8.33
CA LYS A 536 -6.92 2.15 9.43
C LYS A 536 -5.90 1.16 8.88
N ILE A 537 -4.81 0.98 9.61
CA ILE A 537 -3.87 -0.11 9.39
C ILE A 537 -3.76 -0.92 10.68
N VAL A 538 -3.48 -2.20 10.54
CA VAL A 538 -3.07 -3.05 11.65
C VAL A 538 -1.61 -3.43 11.47
N VAL A 539 -0.85 -3.26 12.54
CA VAL A 539 0.55 -3.67 12.60
C VAL A 539 0.63 -4.91 13.48
N PHE A 540 1.20 -5.98 12.93
CA PHE A 540 1.52 -7.20 13.65
C PHE A 540 2.97 -7.09 14.13
N SER A 541 3.19 -7.07 15.44
CA SER A 541 4.51 -7.11 16.08
C SER A 541 4.81 -8.46 16.73
N THR A 542 6.05 -8.65 17.17
CA THR A 542 6.44 -9.84 17.95
C THR A 542 5.73 -9.98 19.30
N MET A 543 5.12 -8.90 19.82
CA MET A 543 4.44 -8.89 21.13
C MET A 543 2.91 -8.92 21.01
N GLY A 544 2.34 -8.55 19.86
CA GLY A 544 0.91 -8.40 19.72
C GLY A 544 0.53 -7.73 18.39
N MET A 545 -0.66 -7.16 18.35
CA MET A 545 -1.11 -6.32 17.25
C MET A 545 -1.55 -4.96 17.75
N MET A 546 -1.50 -3.98 16.86
CA MET A 546 -1.90 -2.60 17.14
C MET A 546 -2.74 -2.05 15.99
N GLU A 547 -3.83 -1.36 16.31
CA GLU A 547 -4.66 -0.65 15.34
C GLU A 547 -4.26 0.82 15.30
N VAL A 548 -3.83 1.28 14.12
CA VAL A 548 -3.43 2.66 13.87
C VAL A 548 -4.41 3.30 12.90
N VAL A 549 -4.97 4.45 13.30
CA VAL A 549 -6.00 5.14 12.53
C VAL A 549 -5.54 6.53 12.09
N PHE A 550 -5.79 6.84 10.82
CA PHE A 550 -5.46 8.13 10.21
C PHE A 550 -6.63 9.10 10.34
N ASN A 551 -6.40 10.28 10.88
CA ASN A 551 -7.39 11.37 10.97
C ASN A 551 -7.40 12.15 9.66
N ARG A 552 -8.58 12.28 9.05
CA ARG A 552 -8.78 13.12 7.86
C ARG A 552 -8.82 14.60 8.27
N PRO A 553 -8.61 15.54 7.34
CA PRO A 553 -8.74 16.98 7.61
C PRO A 553 -10.05 17.36 8.31
N VAL A 554 -11.18 16.79 7.88
CA VAL A 554 -12.49 17.00 8.53
C VAL A 554 -12.55 16.48 9.97
N ASP A 555 -11.84 15.39 10.30
CA ASP A 555 -11.79 14.85 11.66
C ASP A 555 -10.94 15.74 12.58
N ILE A 556 -9.86 16.33 12.06
CA ILE A 556 -9.04 17.32 12.78
C ILE A 556 -9.90 18.56 13.07
N LEU A 557 -10.61 19.09 12.07
CA LEU A 557 -11.49 20.25 12.24
C LEU A 557 -12.60 19.97 13.26
N ARG A 558 -13.23 18.79 13.19
CA ARG A 558 -14.22 18.34 14.16
C ARG A 558 -13.67 18.42 15.58
N ARG A 559 -12.48 17.88 15.81
CA ARG A 559 -11.85 17.86 17.14
C ARG A 559 -11.43 19.25 17.63
N LEU A 560 -11.03 20.14 16.73
CA LEU A 560 -10.78 21.55 17.07
C LEU A 560 -12.08 22.22 17.57
N PHE A 561 -13.23 21.91 16.99
CA PHE A 561 -14.53 22.41 17.47
C PHE A 561 -14.97 21.77 18.79
N GLU A 562 -14.73 20.46 18.97
CA GLU A 562 -15.00 19.73 20.22
C GLU A 562 -14.15 20.26 21.38
N ALA A 563 -12.87 20.57 21.12
CA ALA A 563 -11.93 21.10 22.10
C ALA A 563 -12.10 22.60 22.39
N ASN A 564 -13.06 23.28 21.74
CA ASN A 564 -13.22 24.74 21.82
C ASN A 564 -11.92 25.51 21.50
N SER A 565 -11.14 25.05 20.51
CA SER A 565 -9.84 25.62 20.19
C SER A 565 -9.93 27.13 19.86
N PRO A 566 -8.93 27.94 20.27
CA PRO A 566 -8.86 29.37 19.97
C PRO A 566 -9.05 29.69 18.48
N ARG A 567 -9.63 30.87 18.19
CA ARG A 567 -9.85 31.36 16.82
C ARG A 567 -8.57 31.41 15.98
N SER A 568 -7.42 31.72 16.58
CA SER A 568 -6.13 31.73 15.88
C SER A 568 -5.74 30.36 15.30
N ILE A 569 -6.08 29.26 16.00
CA ILE A 569 -5.81 27.90 15.52
C ILE A 569 -6.75 27.54 14.37
N LEU A 570 -8.01 27.94 14.48
CA LEU A 570 -8.98 27.77 13.40
C LEU A 570 -8.60 28.60 12.17
N GLU A 571 -8.14 29.83 12.35
CA GLU A 571 -7.63 30.67 11.26
C GLU A 571 -6.40 30.05 10.60
N ASP A 572 -5.46 29.46 11.36
CA ASP A 572 -4.33 28.71 10.79
C ASP A 572 -4.82 27.51 9.96
N PHE A 573 -5.84 26.78 10.44
CA PHE A 573 -6.44 25.67 9.70
C PHE A 573 -7.04 26.14 8.37
N PHE A 574 -7.82 27.22 8.39
CA PHE A 574 -8.44 27.79 7.20
C PHE A 574 -7.40 28.36 6.23
N ASN A 575 -6.31 28.93 6.74
CA ASN A 575 -5.22 29.45 5.90
C ASN A 575 -4.44 28.34 5.21
N ARG A 576 -4.22 27.20 5.88
CA ARG A 576 -3.54 26.04 5.28
C ARG A 576 -4.40 25.37 4.21
N TYR A 577 -5.60 24.93 4.56
CA TYR A 577 -6.48 24.23 3.62
C TYR A 577 -7.19 25.13 2.60
N GLY A 578 -7.20 26.45 2.83
CA GLY A 578 -7.92 27.41 2.02
C GLY A 578 -9.40 27.50 2.40
N ALA A 579 -9.98 28.68 2.20
CA ALA A 579 -11.35 28.99 2.63
C ALA A 579 -12.41 28.08 1.99
N GLY A 580 -12.23 27.68 0.72
CA GLY A 580 -13.17 26.81 0.02
C GLY A 580 -13.25 25.41 0.63
N GLU A 581 -12.11 24.77 0.86
CA GLU A 581 -12.05 23.43 1.46
C GLU A 581 -12.48 23.46 2.93
N ALA A 582 -12.08 24.48 3.69
CA ALA A 582 -12.53 24.67 5.06
C ALA A 582 -14.05 24.87 5.16
N ALA A 583 -14.65 25.66 4.27
CA ALA A 583 -16.10 25.83 4.21
C ALA A 583 -16.82 24.54 3.82
N ALA A 584 -16.26 23.74 2.91
CA ALA A 584 -16.79 22.42 2.56
C ALA A 584 -16.76 21.46 3.76
N MET A 585 -15.65 21.42 4.50
CA MET A 585 -15.53 20.62 5.73
C MET A 585 -16.53 21.07 6.81
N CYS A 586 -16.71 22.39 7.01
CA CYS A 586 -17.74 22.92 7.89
C CYS A 586 -19.15 22.49 7.47
N LEU A 587 -19.44 22.48 6.17
CA LEU A 587 -20.73 22.02 5.64
C LEU A 587 -20.97 20.53 5.94
N LEU A 588 -19.95 19.69 5.72
CA LEU A 588 -20.02 18.26 6.03
C LEU A 588 -20.32 18.00 7.52
N LEU A 589 -19.69 18.76 8.41
CA LEU A 589 -19.90 18.67 9.86
C LEU A 589 -21.29 19.20 10.27
N ALA A 590 -21.71 20.35 9.75
CA ALA A 590 -23.00 20.95 10.03
C ALA A 590 -24.16 20.04 9.56
N ALA A 591 -24.00 19.40 8.39
CA ALA A 591 -24.99 18.48 7.82
C ALA A 591 -24.91 17.06 8.39
N ARG A 592 -23.87 16.74 9.19
CA ARG A 592 -23.62 15.41 9.77
C ARG A 592 -23.47 14.29 8.74
N ILE A 593 -22.88 14.61 7.59
CA ILE A 593 -22.71 13.67 6.47
C ILE A 593 -21.39 12.88 6.59
N VAL A 594 -20.49 13.29 7.49
CA VAL A 594 -19.18 12.64 7.66
C VAL A 594 -19.35 11.22 8.21
N HIS A 595 -18.85 10.24 7.47
CA HIS A 595 -18.75 8.86 7.95
C HIS A 595 -17.79 8.82 9.16
N SER A 596 -18.35 8.59 10.35
CA SER A 596 -17.62 8.58 11.61
C SER A 596 -18.22 7.54 12.55
N GLU A 597 -17.38 6.92 13.38
CA GLU A 597 -17.80 5.95 14.40
C GLU A 597 -18.60 6.62 15.53
N THR A 598 -18.41 7.93 15.75
CA THR A 598 -19.11 8.70 16.78
C THR A 598 -20.02 9.75 16.16
N LEU A 599 -21.23 9.88 16.70
CA LEU A 599 -22.20 10.90 16.27
C LEU A 599 -21.63 12.30 16.50
N ILE A 600 -21.81 13.18 15.50
CA ILE A 600 -21.44 14.59 15.60
C ILE A 600 -22.41 15.28 16.55
N SER A 601 -21.88 15.89 17.61
CA SER A 601 -22.69 16.58 18.62
C SER A 601 -23.38 17.83 18.05
N ASN A 602 -24.52 18.22 18.64
CA ASN A 602 -25.23 19.44 18.25
C ASN A 602 -24.31 20.67 18.32
N ALA A 603 -23.50 20.78 19.37
CA ALA A 603 -22.58 21.90 19.56
C ALA A 603 -21.54 22.01 18.44
N VAL A 604 -21.02 20.89 17.93
CA VAL A 604 -20.07 20.89 16.81
C VAL A 604 -20.77 21.32 15.51
N ALA A 605 -21.97 20.79 15.26
CA ALA A 605 -22.74 21.13 14.08
C ALA A 605 -23.13 22.62 14.04
N GLU A 606 -23.57 23.18 15.18
CA GLU A 606 -23.90 24.61 15.31
C GLU A 606 -22.68 25.50 15.06
N LYS A 607 -21.54 25.19 15.68
CA LYS A 607 -20.30 25.95 15.44
C LYS A 607 -19.81 25.90 14.01
N ALA A 608 -19.91 24.73 13.37
CA ALA A 608 -19.57 24.58 11.97
C ALA A 608 -20.50 25.42 11.07
N ALA A 609 -21.78 25.55 11.42
CA ALA A 609 -22.72 26.43 10.73
C ALA A 609 -22.43 27.92 10.97
N GLU A 610 -22.09 28.31 12.19
CA GLU A 610 -21.74 29.71 12.55
C GLU A 610 -20.45 30.17 11.87
N THR A 611 -19.43 29.32 11.83
CA THR A 611 -18.14 29.64 11.17
C THR A 611 -18.30 29.86 9.66
N ARG A 612 -19.23 29.16 9.02
CA ARG A 612 -19.64 29.42 7.62
C ARG A 612 -20.30 30.80 7.44
N GLY A 613 -21.04 31.27 8.45
CA GLY A 613 -21.76 32.56 8.43
C GLY A 613 -20.88 33.80 8.64
N SER A 614 -19.61 33.65 9.04
CA SER A 614 -18.68 34.77 9.22
C SER A 614 -18.23 35.37 7.88
N LYS A 615 -18.10 36.72 7.82
CA LYS A 615 -17.73 37.51 6.63
C LYS A 615 -16.44 37.05 5.93
N SER A 616 -15.58 36.27 6.58
CA SER A 616 -14.36 35.70 6.00
C SER A 616 -14.60 34.61 4.96
N CYS A 617 -15.70 33.85 5.03
CA CYS A 617 -16.00 32.77 4.06
C CYS A 617 -16.69 33.28 2.78
N TRP A 618 -17.49 34.35 2.90
CA TRP A 618 -18.28 34.88 1.77
C TRP A 618 -17.43 35.53 0.68
N ASN A 619 -16.31 36.18 1.02
CA ASN A 619 -15.46 36.85 0.04
C ASN A 619 -14.66 35.89 -0.87
N ALA A 620 -14.67 34.57 -0.62
CA ALA A 620 -13.97 33.56 -1.41
C ALA A 620 -14.90 32.69 -2.28
N SER A 621 -16.23 32.89 -2.17
CA SER A 621 -17.26 32.09 -2.85
C SER A 621 -17.88 32.79 -4.08
N THR A 622 -17.43 34.01 -4.36
CA THR A 622 -17.69 34.79 -5.58
C THR A 622 -16.38 34.98 -6.31
#